data_AF-A0A7C9RV17-F1
#
_entry.id   AF-A0A7C9RV17-F1
#
_cell.length_a   1.000
_cell.length_b   1.000
_cell.length_c   1.000
_cell.angle_alpha   90.00
_cell.angle_beta   90.00
_cell.angle_gamma   90.00
#
_symmetry.space_group_name_H-M   'P 1'
#
loop_
_entity.id
_entity.type
_entity.pdbx_description
1 polymer ?
#
loop_
_entity_poly.entity_id
_entity_poly.type
_entity_poly.pdbx_seq_one_letter_code
_entity_poly.pdbx_strand_id
1 'polypeptide(L)'
;MFREYLFAAAAAVVVVLLLELCVLRTGLFKRPAYWVTMLIVLGFQVPVDGWLTKLDAPVVLYADWAISGLRVPWDIPVEDFLYGFAMVTAVLLLWERGRLAREQA
;
A
#
# COMPACT_ATOMS: atom_id res chain seq x y z
N MET A 1 -12.04 -21.65 4.55
CA MET A 1 -12.32 -20.47 3.71
C MET A 1 -11.32 -19.41 4.16
N PHE A 2 -10.26 -19.21 3.36
CA PHE A 2 -9.03 -18.51 3.74
C PHE A 2 -9.25 -16.99 3.70
N ARG A 3 -8.58 -16.23 4.58
CA ARG A 3 -8.52 -14.76 4.55
C ARG A 3 -7.58 -14.29 3.43
N GLU A 4 -7.86 -14.69 2.19
CA GLU A 4 -6.95 -14.54 1.04
C GLU A 4 -6.53 -13.08 0.82
N TYR A 5 -7.45 -12.13 1.01
CA TYR A 5 -7.19 -10.70 0.80
C TYR A 5 -6.18 -10.14 1.82
N LEU A 6 -6.34 -10.50 3.10
CA LEU A 6 -5.37 -10.13 4.15
C LEU A 6 -4.00 -10.77 3.90
N PHE A 7 -3.97 -12.06 3.54
CA PHE A 7 -2.72 -12.76 3.25
C PHE A 7 -1.99 -12.14 2.07
N ALA A 8 -2.72 -11.80 1.01
CA ALA A 8 -2.15 -11.20 -0.18
C ALA A 8 -1.67 -9.76 0.08
N ALA A 9 -2.40 -8.98 0.88
CA ALA A 9 -1.96 -7.65 1.33
C ALA A 9 -0.67 -7.72 2.17
N ALA A 10 -0.64 -8.61 3.17
CA ALA A 10 0.51 -8.81 4.04
C ALA A 10 1.73 -9.33 3.24
N ALA A 11 1.51 -10.29 2.34
CA ALA A 11 2.55 -10.81 1.46
C ALA A 11 3.11 -9.70 0.55
N ALA A 12 2.26 -8.85 -0.01
CA ALA A 12 2.70 -7.72 -0.86
C ALA A 12 3.61 -6.76 -0.09
N VAL A 13 3.25 -6.41 1.15
CA VAL A 13 4.10 -5.57 2.01
C VAL A 13 5.44 -6.24 2.30
N VAL A 14 5.44 -7.53 2.67
CA VAL A 14 6.68 -8.28 2.92
C VAL A 14 7.58 -8.31 1.68
N VAL A 15 7.02 -8.61 0.51
CA VAL A 15 7.78 -8.64 -0.75
C VAL A 15 8.41 -7.28 -1.04
N VAL A 16 7.68 -6.19 -0.87
CA VAL A 16 8.19 -4.84 -1.15
C VAL A 16 9.27 -4.42 -0.15
N LEU A 17 9.11 -4.77 1.12
CA LEU A 17 10.15 -4.55 2.13
C LEU A 17 11.42 -5.36 1.81
N LEU A 18 11.28 -6.62 1.39
CA LEU A 18 12.41 -7.46 0.99
C LEU A 18 13.08 -6.93 -0.28
N LEU A 19 12.31 -6.45 -1.26
CA LEU A 19 12.87 -5.84 -2.47
C LEU A 19 13.71 -4.61 -2.13
N GLU A 20 13.22 -3.73 -1.25
CA GLU A 20 13.99 -2.55 -0.85
C GLU A 20 15.19 -2.89 0.04
N LEU A 21 15.04 -3.76 1.05
CA LEU A 21 16.10 -4.03 2.02
C LEU A 21 17.15 -5.04 1.54
N CYS A 22 16.74 -6.05 0.78
CA CYS A 22 17.62 -7.16 0.39
C CYS A 22 18.14 -7.03 -1.05
N VAL A 23 17.33 -6.51 -1.99
CA VAL A 23 17.67 -6.55 -3.43
C VAL A 23 18.17 -5.20 -3.94
N LEU A 24 17.38 -4.15 -3.77
CA LEU A 24 17.62 -2.84 -4.40
C LEU A 24 18.46 -1.92 -3.51
N ARG A 25 18.28 -1.97 -2.18
CA ARG A 25 18.98 -1.16 -1.18
C ARG A 25 19.06 0.32 -1.58
N THR A 26 17.97 0.85 -2.13
CA THR A 26 17.97 2.22 -2.68
C THR A 26 18.01 3.28 -1.58
N GLY A 27 17.64 2.91 -0.35
CA GLY A 27 17.58 3.82 0.78
C GLY A 27 16.37 4.75 0.71
N LEU A 28 15.35 4.38 -0.06
CA LEU A 28 14.15 5.16 -0.32
C LEU A 28 13.44 5.54 0.99
N PHE A 29 13.34 4.60 1.94
CA PHE A 29 12.72 4.85 3.26
C PHE A 29 13.47 5.89 4.11
N LYS A 30 14.76 6.16 3.82
CA LYS A 30 15.53 7.18 4.55
C LYS A 30 15.28 8.59 4.00
N ARG A 31 14.64 8.73 2.85
CA ARG A 31 14.40 10.03 2.21
C ARG A 31 13.12 10.65 2.75
N PRO A 32 13.14 11.92 3.23
CA PRO A 32 11.93 12.58 3.72
C PRO A 32 10.88 12.76 2.61
N ALA A 33 11.31 12.93 1.36
CA ALA A 33 10.42 13.01 0.20
C ALA A 33 9.50 11.78 0.07
N TYR A 34 9.99 10.58 0.38
CA TYR A 34 9.18 9.37 0.35
C TYR A 34 8.01 9.44 1.34
N TRP A 35 8.29 9.91 2.57
CA TRP A 35 7.27 10.05 3.61
C TRP A 35 6.26 11.16 3.29
N VAL A 36 6.71 12.25 2.66
CA VAL A 36 5.81 13.29 2.14
C VAL A 36 4.90 12.71 1.05
N THR A 37 5.43 11.95 0.10
CA THR A 37 4.62 11.27 -0.92
C THR A 37 3.60 10.32 -0.29
N MET A 38 4.02 9.51 0.68
CA MET A 38 3.12 8.61 1.38
C MET A 38 2.01 9.37 2.12
N LEU A 39 2.35 10.48 2.77
CA LEU A 39 1.38 11.34 3.46
C LEU A 39 0.37 11.96 2.49
N ILE A 40 0.82 12.41 1.31
CA ILE A 40 -0.08 12.93 0.27
C ILE A 40 -1.03 11.82 -0.20
N VAL A 41 -0.50 10.64 -0.54
CA VAL A 41 -1.32 9.50 -0.98
C VAL A 41 -2.34 9.14 0.08
N LEU A 42 -1.93 8.97 1.34
CA LEU A 42 -2.83 8.66 2.45
C LEU A 42 -3.87 9.77 2.68
N GLY A 43 -3.48 11.04 2.51
CA GLY A 43 -4.38 12.18 2.64
C GLY A 43 -5.54 12.17 1.63
N PHE A 44 -5.32 11.64 0.43
CA PHE A 44 -6.38 11.43 -0.56
C PHE A 44 -7.06 10.07 -0.44
N GLN A 45 -6.30 9.03 -0.07
CA GLN A 45 -6.80 7.67 0.06
C GLN A 45 -7.85 7.57 1.16
N VAL A 46 -7.57 8.11 2.36
CA VAL A 46 -8.50 8.04 3.51
C VAL A 46 -9.90 8.60 3.20
N PRO A 47 -10.08 9.83 2.67
CA PRO A 47 -11.41 10.35 2.40
C PRO A 47 -12.11 9.63 1.24
N VAL A 48 -11.37 9.17 0.23
CA VAL A 48 -11.94 8.44 -0.93
C VAL A 48 -12.39 7.05 -0.53
N ASP A 49 -11.51 6.27 0.10
CA ASP A 49 -11.81 4.92 0.57
C ASP A 49 -12.93 4.98 1.61
N GLY A 50 -12.86 5.91 2.57
CA GLY A 50 -13.90 6.08 3.59
C GLY A 50 -15.27 6.46 3.02
N TRP A 51 -15.31 7.14 1.87
CA TRP A 51 -16.56 7.40 1.16
C TRP A 51 -17.08 6.16 0.43
N LEU A 52 -16.19 5.36 -0.17
CA LEU A 52 -16.54 4.16 -0.94
C LEU A 52 -16.96 2.97 -0.07
N THR A 53 -16.37 2.85 1.13
CA THR A 53 -16.58 1.73 2.06
C THR A 53 -17.62 2.03 3.14
N LYS A 54 -18.31 3.18 3.05
CA LYS A 54 -19.28 3.64 4.03
C LYS A 54 -20.41 2.62 4.22
N LEU A 55 -20.65 2.20 5.46
CA LEU A 55 -21.65 1.19 5.81
C LEU A 55 -23.11 1.64 5.55
N ASP A 56 -23.37 2.95 5.56
CA ASP A 56 -24.71 3.51 5.32
C ASP A 56 -25.16 3.41 3.85
N ALA A 57 -24.21 3.39 2.91
CA ALA A 57 -24.46 3.29 1.47
C ALA A 57 -23.26 2.59 0.81
N PRO A 58 -23.10 1.27 1.01
CA PRO A 58 -21.90 0.56 0.56
C PRO A 58 -21.88 0.52 -0.96
N VAL A 59 -20.98 1.31 -1.57
CA VAL A 59 -20.70 1.25 -3.01
C VAL A 59 -19.80 0.05 -3.30
N VAL A 60 -18.84 -0.22 -2.41
CA VAL A 60 -17.94 -1.38 -2.48
C VAL A 60 -18.30 -2.38 -1.39
N LEU A 61 -18.73 -3.57 -1.81
CA LEU A 61 -19.09 -4.68 -0.93
C LEU A 61 -17.92 -5.65 -0.81
N TYR A 62 -17.25 -5.63 0.34
CA TYR A 62 -16.26 -6.63 0.70
C TYR A 62 -16.95 -7.85 1.30
N ALA A 63 -16.59 -9.05 0.85
CA ALA A 63 -17.10 -10.27 1.45
C ALA A 63 -16.46 -10.47 2.83
N ASP A 64 -17.28 -10.69 3.87
CA ASP A 64 -16.83 -10.77 5.27
C ASP A 64 -15.79 -11.87 5.54
N TRP A 65 -15.75 -12.90 4.69
CA TRP A 65 -14.78 -13.99 4.76
C TRP A 65 -13.42 -13.66 4.14
N ALA A 66 -13.34 -12.64 3.29
CA ALA A 66 -12.13 -12.25 2.58
C ALA A 66 -11.29 -11.23 3.37
N ILE A 67 -11.94 -10.37 4.14
CA ILE A 67 -11.31 -9.31 4.94
C ILE A 67 -11.05 -9.75 6.39
N SER A 68 -10.10 -9.11 7.06
CA SER A 68 -9.76 -9.40 8.45
C SER A 68 -10.86 -9.02 9.45
N GLY A 69 -11.78 -8.15 9.03
CA GLY A 69 -12.81 -7.52 9.85
C GLY A 69 -12.33 -6.23 10.53
N LEU A 70 -11.04 -5.87 10.42
CA LEU A 70 -10.52 -4.65 11.01
C LEU A 70 -10.74 -3.48 10.04
N ARG A 71 -11.59 -2.54 10.44
CA ARG A 71 -11.93 -1.36 9.65
C ARG A 71 -11.61 -0.08 10.42
N VAL A 72 -10.66 0.71 9.95
CA VAL A 72 -10.22 1.96 10.59
C VAL A 72 -9.67 2.94 9.56
N PRO A 73 -9.78 4.27 9.74
CA PRO A 73 -10.57 4.97 10.75
C PRO A 73 -12.04 5.23 10.35
N TRP A 74 -12.40 5.03 9.08
CA TRP A 74 -13.72 5.38 8.53
C TRP A 74 -14.37 4.20 7.79
N ASP A 75 -14.44 3.05 8.46
CA ASP A 75 -14.91 1.77 7.89
C ASP A 75 -14.08 1.19 6.74
N ILE A 76 -12.85 1.70 6.55
CA ILE A 76 -11.92 1.26 5.50
C ILE A 76 -11.20 -0.02 5.95
N PRO A 77 -11.18 -1.09 5.16
CA PRO A 77 -10.38 -2.28 5.43
C PRO A 77 -8.89 -1.92 5.58
N VAL A 78 -8.24 -2.40 6.65
CA VAL A 78 -6.80 -2.14 6.87
C VAL A 78 -5.94 -2.69 5.72
N GLU A 79 -6.45 -3.71 5.04
CA GLU A 79 -5.85 -4.31 3.85
C GLU A 79 -5.65 -3.31 2.71
N ASP A 80 -6.54 -2.34 2.53
CA ASP A 80 -6.45 -1.36 1.45
C ASP A 80 -5.29 -0.37 1.68
N PHE A 81 -4.97 -0.07 2.94
CA PHE A 81 -3.77 0.69 3.30
C PHE A 81 -2.49 -0.11 3.05
N LEU A 82 -2.49 -1.39 3.39
CA LEU A 82 -1.33 -2.28 3.16
C LEU A 82 -1.05 -2.44 1.66
N TYR A 83 -2.10 -2.63 0.86
CA TYR A 83 -1.99 -2.70 -0.60
C TYR A 83 -1.56 -1.37 -1.22
N GLY A 84 -2.17 -0.26 -0.82
CA GLY A 84 -1.81 1.08 -1.28
C GLY A 84 -0.34 1.38 -1.01
N PHE A 85 0.12 1.10 0.22
CA PHE A 85 1.52 1.22 0.60
C PHE A 85 2.43 0.36 -0.30
N ALA A 86 2.15 -0.95 -0.39
CA ALA A 86 2.98 -1.87 -1.17
C ALA A 86 3.08 -1.44 -2.65
N MET A 87 1.97 -1.03 -3.25
CA MET A 87 1.91 -0.59 -4.63
C MET A 87 2.73 0.68 -4.88
N VAL A 88 2.52 1.73 -4.08
CA VAL A 88 3.23 3.00 -4.22
C VAL A 88 4.73 2.79 -4.03
N THR A 89 5.12 2.06 -2.99
CA THR A 89 6.53 1.79 -2.71
C THR A 89 7.15 0.96 -3.84
N ALA A 90 6.47 -0.07 -4.37
CA ALA A 90 6.98 -0.85 -5.50
C ALA A 90 7.23 0.01 -6.75
N VAL A 91 6.31 0.92 -7.08
CA VAL A 91 6.46 1.82 -8.23
C VAL A 91 7.66 2.75 -8.04
N LEU A 92 7.80 3.37 -6.86
CA LEU A 92 8.92 4.25 -6.55
C LEU A 92 10.26 3.52 -6.59
N LEU A 93 10.31 2.28 -6.09
CA LEU A 93 11.51 1.43 -6.15
C LEU A 93 11.94 1.12 -7.59
N LEU A 94 10.98 0.77 -8.46
CA LEU A 94 11.26 0.47 -9.86
C LEU A 94 11.76 1.72 -10.61
N TRP A 95 11.18 2.89 -10.32
CA TRP A 95 11.66 4.15 -10.89
C TRP A 95 13.05 4.53 -10.41
N GLU A 96 13.33 4.41 -9.11
CA GLU A 96 14.66 4.70 -8.58
C GLU A 96 15.73 3.76 -9.17
N ARG A 97 15.40 2.47 -9.33
CA ARG A 97 16.26 1.52 -10.06
C ARG A 97 16.51 1.97 -11.49
N GLY A 98 15.47 2.39 -12.21
CA GLY A 98 15.58 2.88 -13.58
C GLY A 98 16.44 4.13 -13.70
N ARG A 99 16.34 5.06 -12.73
CA ARG A 99 17.19 6.25 -12.65
C ARG A 99 18.66 5.89 -12.49
N LEU A 100 18.98 5.01 -11.53
CA LEU A 100 20.35 4.55 -11.28
C LEU A 100 20.96 3.83 -12.49
N ALA A 101 20.17 3.00 -13.19
CA ALA A 101 20.63 2.30 -14.39
C ALA A 101 20.96 3.27 -15.55
N ARG A 102 20.24 4.40 -15.67
CA ARG A 102 20.53 5.43 -16.68
C ARG A 102 21.74 6.27 -16.34
N GLU A 103 22.05 6.48 -15.06
CA GLU A 103 23.24 7.22 -14.63
C GLU A 103 24.53 6.43 -14.80
N GLN A 104 24.44 5.11 -14.90
CA GLN A 104 25.58 4.20 -15.09
C GLN A 104 25.88 3.90 -16.57
N ALA A 105 25.03 4.34 -17.50
CA ALA A 105 25.16 4.14 -18.95
C ALA A 105 25.75 5.38 -19.63
#